data_AF-A0A9Q9C4K3-F1
#
_entry.id   AF-A0A9Q9C4K3-F1
#
_cell.length_a   1.000
_cell.length_b   1.000
_cell.length_c   1.000
_cell.angle_alpha   90.00
_cell.angle_beta   90.00
_cell.angle_gamma   90.00
#
_symmetry.space_group_name_H-M   'P 1'
#
loop_
_entity.id
_entity.type
_entity.pdbx_description
1 polymer ?
#
loop_
_entity_poly.entity_id
_entity_poly.type
_entity_poly.pdbx_seq_one_letter_code
_entity_poly.pdbx_strand_id
1 'polypeptide(L)'
;MMENEEEVEFFGFVPVTLVAELQGEIEGILRDGVEQLSSLDRRNAHRISGIVFESFRRNYFIFSNFVLRNILRFPPSFRLERKVNDTVVTMDLQSITDDLVNILGEEDYYRAEVLRLKESIRVERYRLECYRSLLECSEPINGLIGSIVEAYSELENVKKLYNRMSMSGGADDEDHNALLEYREIRSSLVKKERDDLLRIASEEVLAMMNKCAEK
;
A
#
# COMPACT_ATOMS: atom_id res chain seq x y z
N MET A 1 30.55 -36.91 41.87
CA MET A 1 31.58 -37.16 40.84
C MET A 1 30.82 -37.33 39.55
N MET A 2 31.10 -36.52 38.52
CA MET A 2 30.38 -36.62 37.26
C MET A 2 30.74 -37.96 36.60
N GLU A 3 29.75 -38.75 36.19
CA GLU A 3 29.94 -40.13 35.68
C GLU A 3 30.74 -40.25 34.37
N ASN A 4 31.21 -39.14 33.79
CA ASN A 4 31.84 -39.10 32.45
C ASN A 4 33.11 -38.20 32.38
N GLU A 5 33.78 -37.91 33.49
CA GLU A 5 34.94 -36.98 33.50
C GLU A 5 36.10 -37.47 32.62
N GLU A 6 36.39 -38.78 32.63
CA GLU A 6 37.47 -39.37 31.81
C GLU A 6 37.13 -39.30 30.32
N GLU A 7 35.88 -39.56 29.94
CA GLU A 7 35.41 -39.43 28.57
C GLU A 7 35.51 -37.98 28.09
N VAL A 8 35.07 -37.01 28.90
CA VAL A 8 35.13 -35.59 28.55
C VAL A 8 36.59 -35.15 28.36
N GLU A 9 37.48 -35.58 29.24
CA GLU A 9 38.93 -35.29 29.16
C GLU A 9 39.55 -35.91 27.90
N PHE A 10 39.24 -37.17 27.59
CA PHE A 10 39.79 -37.85 26.41
C PHE A 10 39.26 -37.29 25.08
N PHE A 11 37.95 -37.05 24.98
CA PHE A 11 37.33 -36.58 23.76
C PHE A 11 37.50 -35.07 23.56
N GLY A 12 37.74 -34.30 24.62
CA GLY A 12 37.82 -32.84 24.58
C GLY A 12 36.46 -32.16 24.39
N PHE A 13 35.36 -32.90 24.54
CA PHE A 13 33.99 -32.41 24.48
C PHE A 13 33.06 -33.27 25.34
N VAL A 14 31.89 -32.74 25.67
CA VAL A 14 30.87 -33.48 26.42
C VAL A 14 30.11 -34.42 25.46
N PRO A 15 30.12 -35.75 25.65
CA PRO A 15 29.50 -36.69 24.69
C PRO A 15 28.05 -36.38 24.30
N VAL A 16 27.26 -35.84 25.23
CA VAL A 16 25.86 -35.47 24.99
C VAL A 16 25.73 -34.29 24.03
N THR A 17 26.67 -33.33 24.03
CA THR A 17 26.60 -32.16 23.14
C THR A 17 26.82 -32.56 21.69
N LEU A 18 27.75 -33.47 21.40
CA LEU A 18 27.98 -33.99 20.04
C LEU A 18 26.70 -34.58 19.44
N VAL A 19 25.97 -35.39 20.21
CA VAL A 19 24.74 -36.03 19.75
C VAL A 19 23.59 -35.01 19.63
N ALA A 20 23.53 -34.00 20.50
CA ALA A 20 22.55 -32.93 20.36
C ALA A 20 22.80 -32.05 19.12
N GLU A 21 24.05 -31.68 18.87
CA GLU A 21 24.45 -30.90 17.69
C GLU A 21 24.18 -31.67 16.40
N LEU A 22 24.57 -32.94 16.33
CA LEU A 22 24.30 -33.79 15.17
C LEU A 22 22.80 -33.96 14.92
N GLN A 23 21.98 -34.02 15.97
CA GLN A 23 20.52 -34.01 15.82
C GLN A 23 20.05 -32.72 15.14
N GLY A 24 20.53 -31.57 15.62
CA GLY A 24 20.17 -30.25 15.08
C GLY A 24 20.52 -30.11 13.61
N GLU A 25 21.73 -30.52 13.21
CA GLU A 25 22.18 -30.47 11.82
C GLU A 25 21.31 -31.34 10.90
N ILE A 26 21.01 -32.58 11.30
CA ILE A 26 20.17 -33.47 10.49
C ILE A 26 18.72 -32.97 10.44
N GLU A 27 18.17 -32.47 11.54
CA GLU A 27 16.83 -31.85 11.55
C GLU A 27 16.79 -30.61 10.63
N GLY A 28 17.88 -29.85 10.54
CA GLY A 28 18.05 -28.75 9.60
C GLY A 28 17.94 -29.23 8.15
N ILE A 29 18.77 -30.21 7.76
CA ILE A 29 18.76 -30.78 6.41
C ILE A 29 17.38 -31.36 6.03
N LEU A 30 16.73 -32.06 6.96
CA LEU A 30 15.39 -32.61 6.75
C LEU A 30 14.34 -31.52 6.52
N ARG A 31 14.44 -30.41 7.26
CA ARG A 31 13.55 -29.25 7.09
C ARG A 31 13.71 -28.61 5.73
N ASP A 32 14.96 -28.37 5.31
CA ASP A 32 15.25 -27.80 3.99
C ASP A 32 14.72 -28.68 2.86
N GLY A 33 14.90 -30.00 2.98
CA GLY A 33 14.35 -30.97 2.02
C GLY A 33 12.82 -30.96 1.96
N VAL A 34 12.15 -30.86 3.12
CA VAL A 34 10.69 -30.73 3.20
C VAL A 34 10.20 -29.41 2.60
N GLU A 35 10.91 -28.31 2.83
CA GLU A 35 10.57 -27.01 2.25
C GLU A 35 10.68 -27.04 0.72
N GLN A 36 11.73 -27.66 0.18
CA GLN A 36 11.87 -27.86 -1.26
C GLN A 36 10.72 -28.71 -1.83
N LEU A 37 10.31 -29.79 -1.15
CA LEU A 37 9.15 -30.59 -1.55
C LEU A 37 7.84 -29.80 -1.48
N SER A 38 7.69 -28.91 -0.49
CA SER A 38 6.51 -28.07 -0.33
C SER A 38 6.34 -27.05 -1.46
N SER A 39 7.44 -26.67 -2.12
CA SER A 39 7.39 -25.82 -3.33
C SER A 39 6.79 -26.54 -4.54
N LEU A 40 6.83 -27.88 -4.56
CA LEU A 40 6.32 -28.73 -5.64
C LEU A 40 4.88 -29.22 -5.38
N ASP A 41 4.57 -29.63 -4.14
CA ASP A 41 3.23 -30.08 -3.73
C ASP A 41 2.94 -29.79 -2.24
N ARG A 42 2.25 -28.67 -2.00
CA ARG A 42 1.91 -28.19 -0.64
C ARG A 42 1.07 -29.17 0.18
N ARG A 43 0.16 -29.95 -0.43
CA ARG A 43 -0.77 -30.81 0.33
C ARG A 43 -0.08 -32.05 0.85
N ASN A 44 0.77 -32.68 0.04
CA ASN A 44 1.51 -33.87 0.44
C ASN A 44 2.72 -33.54 1.33
N ALA A 45 3.34 -32.37 1.15
CA ALA A 45 4.51 -31.96 1.93
C ALA A 45 4.26 -31.89 3.44
N HIS A 46 3.10 -31.36 3.88
CA HIS A 46 2.79 -31.31 5.32
C HIS A 46 2.62 -32.70 5.95
N ARG A 47 2.00 -33.65 5.24
CA ARG A 47 1.82 -35.02 5.72
C ARG A 47 3.15 -35.79 5.75
N ILE A 48 3.97 -35.63 4.71
CA ILE A 48 5.30 -36.23 4.62
C ILE A 48 6.21 -35.67 5.71
N SER A 49 6.18 -34.36 5.94
CA SER A 49 6.92 -33.68 7.02
C SER A 49 6.68 -34.34 8.38
N GLY A 50 5.40 -34.46 8.79
CA GLY A 50 5.06 -35.06 10.09
C GLY A 50 5.62 -36.47 10.26
N ILE A 51 5.43 -37.33 9.25
CA ILE A 51 5.90 -38.73 9.28
C ILE A 51 7.43 -38.80 9.33
N VAL A 52 8.12 -37.99 8.52
CA VAL A 52 9.59 -37.99 8.42
C VAL A 52 10.21 -37.51 9.73
N PHE A 53 9.73 -36.39 10.30
CA PHE A 53 10.26 -35.86 11.55
C PHE A 53 9.98 -36.77 12.74
N GLU A 54 8.79 -37.37 12.82
CA GLU A 54 8.46 -38.31 13.89
C GLU A 54 9.31 -39.59 13.81
N SER A 55 9.45 -40.16 12.60
CA SER A 55 10.30 -41.32 12.35
C SER A 55 11.77 -41.01 12.65
N PHE A 56 12.26 -39.85 12.20
CA PHE A 56 13.62 -39.40 12.50
C PHE A 56 13.85 -39.29 14.00
N ARG A 57 13.01 -38.56 14.75
CA ARG A 57 13.19 -38.39 16.20
C ARG A 57 13.21 -39.72 16.94
N ARG A 58 12.33 -40.65 16.58
CA ARG A 58 12.29 -41.98 17.19
C ARG A 58 13.58 -42.77 16.92
N ASN A 59 14.04 -42.80 15.67
CA ASN A 59 15.26 -43.52 15.29
C ASN A 59 16.50 -42.84 15.87
N TYR A 60 16.53 -41.52 15.89
CA TYR A 60 17.61 -40.72 16.44
C TYR A 60 17.74 -40.91 17.94
N PHE A 61 16.63 -41.04 18.67
CA PHE A 61 16.66 -41.39 20.09
C PHE A 61 17.36 -42.74 20.35
N ILE A 62 17.08 -43.75 19.53
CA ILE A 62 17.73 -45.06 19.63
C ILE A 62 19.22 -44.94 19.30
N PHE A 63 19.55 -44.23 18.21
CA PHE A 63 20.92 -43.96 17.80
C PHE A 63 21.71 -43.22 18.89
N SER A 64 21.15 -42.15 19.45
CA SER A 64 21.73 -41.34 20.52
C SER A 64 22.08 -42.20 21.73
N ASN A 65 21.15 -43.03 22.19
CA ASN A 65 21.40 -43.95 23.30
C ASN A 65 22.47 -44.98 22.96
N PHE A 66 22.50 -45.49 21.72
CA PHE A 66 23.51 -46.44 21.29
C PHE A 66 24.92 -45.80 21.32
N VAL A 67 25.07 -44.61 20.74
CA VAL A 67 26.32 -43.86 20.68
C VAL A 67 26.83 -43.55 22.09
N LEU A 68 25.97 -42.99 22.95
CA LEU A 68 26.33 -42.59 24.32
C LEU A 68 26.68 -43.77 25.23
N ARG A 69 26.20 -44.98 24.92
CA ARG A 69 26.46 -46.17 25.75
C ARG A 69 27.61 -47.04 25.22
N ASN A 70 27.80 -47.10 23.90
CA ASN A 70 28.69 -48.07 23.28
C ASN A 70 29.88 -47.46 22.54
N ILE A 71 29.79 -46.19 22.13
CA ILE A 71 30.84 -45.52 21.36
C ILE A 71 31.59 -44.51 22.22
N LEU A 72 30.86 -43.63 22.89
CA LEU A 72 31.42 -42.51 23.65
C LEU A 72 31.56 -42.78 25.14
N ARG A 73 31.36 -44.04 25.58
CA ARG A 73 31.50 -44.43 26.98
C ARG A 73 32.60 -45.47 27.11
N PHE A 74 33.48 -45.27 28.07
CA PHE A 74 34.54 -46.22 28.30
C PHE A 74 34.04 -47.47 29.04
N PRO A 75 34.68 -48.64 28.79
CA PRO A 75 34.47 -49.80 29.64
C PRO A 75 34.81 -49.47 31.09
N PRO A 76 34.11 -50.02 32.10
CA PRO A 76 34.40 -49.75 33.52
C PRO A 76 35.83 -50.12 33.95
N SER A 77 36.51 -50.97 33.18
CA SER A 77 37.90 -51.38 33.42
C SER A 77 38.94 -50.47 32.77
N PHE A 78 38.52 -49.58 31.87
CA PHE A 78 39.42 -48.61 31.24
C PHE A 78 39.72 -47.50 32.24
N ARG A 79 40.97 -47.04 32.25
CA ARG A 79 41.40 -45.86 33.00
C ARG A 79 42.27 -45.03 32.09
N LEU A 80 41.94 -43.75 31.97
CA LEU A 80 42.74 -42.82 31.20
C LEU A 80 44.12 -42.63 31.85
N GLU A 81 45.20 -43.03 31.18
CA GLU A 81 46.56 -42.73 31.62
C GLU A 81 46.91 -41.26 31.33
N ARG A 82 46.89 -40.40 32.35
CA ARG A 82 47.32 -39.00 32.24
C ARG A 82 48.83 -38.92 31.98
N LYS A 83 49.24 -38.15 30.98
CA LYS A 83 50.67 -37.81 30.80
C LYS A 83 51.07 -36.83 31.90
N VAL A 84 52.22 -37.09 32.55
CA VAL A 84 52.79 -36.31 33.66
C VAL A 84 53.06 -34.82 33.32
N ASN A 85 52.90 -34.42 32.05
CA ASN A 85 53.14 -33.06 31.57
C ASN A 85 51.89 -32.17 31.53
N ASP A 86 50.71 -32.64 31.95
CA ASP A 86 49.54 -31.77 32.03
C ASP A 86 49.67 -30.86 33.26
N THR A 87 50.21 -29.66 33.02
CA THR A 87 50.02 -28.51 33.91
C THR A 87 48.53 -28.38 34.19
N VAL A 88 48.13 -28.70 35.43
CA VAL A 88 46.78 -28.41 35.92
C VAL A 88 46.62 -26.89 35.93
N VAL A 89 46.07 -26.35 34.84
CA VAL A 89 45.66 -24.96 34.79
C VAL A 89 44.42 -24.87 35.67
N THR A 90 44.56 -24.26 36.84
CA THR A 90 43.41 -23.85 37.65
C THR A 90 42.71 -22.71 36.91
N MET A 91 41.89 -23.05 35.92
CA MET A 91 40.97 -22.11 35.30
C MET A 91 39.73 -22.01 36.19
N ASP A 92 39.37 -20.78 36.52
CA ASP A 92 38.12 -20.49 37.22
C ASP A 92 36.95 -20.66 36.24
N LEU A 93 36.49 -21.91 36.13
CA LEU A 93 35.35 -22.29 35.29
C LEU A 93 34.05 -21.58 35.72
N GLN A 94 33.94 -21.16 36.98
CA GLN A 94 32.74 -20.47 37.46
C GLN A 94 32.66 -19.08 36.84
N SER A 95 33.75 -18.32 36.89
CA SER A 95 33.85 -17.00 36.25
C SER A 95 33.53 -17.06 34.76
N ILE A 96 34.08 -18.03 34.04
CA ILE A 96 33.82 -18.23 32.60
C ILE A 96 32.35 -18.58 32.34
N THR A 97 31.74 -19.39 33.21
CA THR A 97 30.34 -19.77 33.09
C THR A 97 29.42 -18.57 33.35
N ASP A 98 29.72 -17.76 34.36
CA ASP A 98 28.97 -16.56 34.70
C ASP A 98 29.05 -15.52 33.57
N ASP A 99 30.24 -15.33 32.98
CA ASP A 99 30.43 -14.49 31.80
C ASP A 99 29.63 -14.99 30.59
N LEU A 100 29.62 -16.31 30.35
CA LEU A 100 28.85 -16.91 29.26
C LEU A 100 27.34 -16.69 29.46
N VAL A 101 26.83 -16.86 30.68
CA VAL A 101 25.41 -16.62 31.00
C VAL A 101 25.04 -15.16 30.78
N ASN A 102 25.90 -14.22 31.19
CA ASN A 102 25.69 -12.80 30.94
C ASN A 102 25.64 -12.48 29.44
N ILE A 103 26.59 -13.01 28.66
CA ILE A 103 26.63 -12.80 27.19
C ILE A 103 25.37 -13.35 26.52
N LEU A 104 24.91 -14.54 26.92
CA LEU A 104 23.67 -15.12 26.40
C LEU A 104 22.44 -14.26 26.76
N GLY A 105 22.38 -13.73 27.97
CA GLY A 105 21.33 -12.80 28.39
C GLY A 105 21.34 -11.49 27.60
N GLU A 106 22.53 -10.94 27.31
CA GLU A 106 22.68 -9.78 26.43
C GLU A 106 22.26 -10.09 25.00
N GLU A 107 22.60 -11.26 24.46
CA GLU A 107 22.21 -11.68 23.11
C GLU A 107 20.69 -11.75 22.96
N ASP A 108 20.01 -12.37 23.93
CA ASP A 108 18.54 -12.43 23.97
C ASP A 108 17.92 -11.03 24.05
N TYR A 109 18.49 -10.14 24.87
CA TYR A 109 18.06 -8.74 24.98
C TYR A 109 18.19 -8.01 23.64
N TYR A 110 19.38 -8.06 23.01
CA TYR A 110 19.60 -7.39 21.72
C TYR A 110 18.76 -7.98 20.60
N ARG A 111 18.53 -9.29 20.60
CA ARG A 111 17.63 -9.97 19.66
C ARG A 111 16.19 -9.43 19.79
N ALA A 112 15.69 -9.29 21.02
CA ALA A 112 14.38 -8.70 21.27
C ALA A 112 14.31 -7.22 20.85
N GLU A 113 15.35 -6.44 21.12
CA GLU A 113 15.41 -5.03 20.76
C GLU A 113 15.43 -4.81 19.24
N VAL A 114 16.15 -5.65 18.49
CA VAL A 114 16.13 -5.64 17.02
C VAL A 114 14.73 -5.90 16.48
N LEU A 115 13.98 -6.85 17.06
CA LEU A 115 12.60 -7.13 16.64
C LEU A 115 11.68 -5.92 16.93
N ARG A 116 11.83 -5.31 18.11
CA ARG A 116 11.07 -4.11 18.49
C ARG A 116 11.33 -2.95 17.54
N LEU A 117 12.60 -2.70 17.21
CA LEU A 117 13.00 -1.64 16.27
C LEU A 117 12.48 -1.90 14.86
N LYS A 118 12.52 -3.15 14.38
CA LYS A 118 11.95 -3.53 13.08
C LYS A 118 10.46 -3.21 12.99
N GLU A 119 9.69 -3.52 14.03
CA GLU A 119 8.26 -3.21 14.04
C GLU A 119 8.02 -1.69 14.09
N SER A 120 8.78 -0.96 14.91
CA SER A 120 8.71 0.51 14.95
C SER A 120 8.96 1.14 13.57
N ILE A 121 10.00 0.69 12.86
CA ILE A 121 10.30 1.13 11.49
C ILE A 121 9.14 0.79 10.54
N ARG A 122 8.52 -0.38 10.69
CA ARG A 122 7.38 -0.80 9.85
C ARG A 122 6.19 0.16 10.04
N VAL A 123 5.86 0.50 11.28
CA VAL A 123 4.78 1.45 11.60
C VAL A 123 5.07 2.84 11.04
N GLU A 124 6.30 3.35 11.22
CA GLU A 124 6.65 4.68 10.71
C GLU A 124 6.68 4.73 9.18
N ARG A 125 7.09 3.65 8.51
CA ARG A 125 6.96 3.54 7.03
C ARG A 125 5.51 3.59 6.58
N TYR A 126 4.61 2.89 7.27
CA TYR A 126 3.18 2.94 6.98
C TYR A 126 2.62 4.35 7.15
N ARG A 127 2.96 5.04 8.24
CA ARG A 127 2.56 6.44 8.48
C ARG A 127 3.06 7.38 7.40
N LEU A 128 4.32 7.24 6.99
CA LEU A 128 4.90 8.05 5.91
C LEU A 128 4.11 7.87 4.61
N GLU A 129 3.74 6.64 4.28
CA GLU A 129 2.95 6.34 3.09
C GLU A 129 1.56 6.99 3.15
N CYS A 130 0.88 6.89 4.29
CA CYS A 130 -0.41 7.57 4.48
C CYS A 130 -0.29 9.09 4.31
N TYR A 131 0.75 9.72 4.86
CA TYR A 131 0.96 11.16 4.68
C TYR A 131 1.26 11.54 3.24
N ARG A 132 2.01 10.70 2.49
CA ARG A 132 2.23 10.91 1.06
C ARG A 132 0.93 10.85 0.27
N SER A 133 0.10 9.83 0.50
CA SER A 133 -1.20 9.74 -0.17
C SER A 133 -2.10 10.94 0.15
N LEU A 134 -2.12 11.41 1.40
CA LEU A 134 -2.86 12.62 1.77
C LEU A 134 -2.35 13.87 1.04
N LEU A 135 -1.03 13.99 0.90
CA LEU A 135 -0.41 15.10 0.19
C LEU A 135 -0.74 15.06 -1.30
N GLU A 136 -0.68 13.89 -1.93
CA GLU A 136 -1.08 13.70 -3.34
C GLU A 136 -2.56 14.06 -3.56
N CYS A 137 -3.43 13.72 -2.62
CA CYS A 137 -4.85 14.13 -2.67
C CYS A 137 -5.07 15.62 -2.43
N SER A 138 -4.10 16.35 -1.85
CA SER A 138 -4.27 17.76 -1.50
C SER A 138 -4.22 18.70 -2.71
N GLU A 139 -3.41 18.39 -3.73
CA GLU A 139 -3.30 19.22 -4.94
C GLU A 139 -4.62 19.29 -5.75
N PRO A 140 -5.30 18.16 -6.04
CA PRO A 140 -6.61 18.19 -6.69
C PRO A 140 -7.67 18.94 -5.88
N ILE A 141 -7.65 18.81 -4.55
CA ILE A 141 -8.60 19.49 -3.66
C ILE A 141 -8.38 21.00 -3.71
N ASN A 142 -7.13 21.46 -3.65
CA ASN A 142 -6.81 22.89 -3.75
C ASN A 142 -7.21 23.46 -5.13
N GLY A 143 -7.01 22.70 -6.21
CA GLY A 143 -7.48 23.08 -7.55
C GLY A 143 -9.01 23.16 -7.65
N LEU A 144 -9.72 22.23 -7.01
CA LEU A 144 -11.18 22.23 -6.94
C LEU A 144 -11.70 23.44 -6.16
N ILE A 145 -11.08 23.78 -5.02
CA ILE A 145 -11.42 24.98 -4.23
C ILE A 145 -11.24 26.24 -5.09
N GLY A 146 -10.12 26.37 -5.81
CA GLY A 146 -9.89 27.49 -6.73
C GLY A 146 -10.97 27.60 -7.80
N SER A 147 -11.31 26.48 -8.44
CA SER A 147 -12.34 26.41 -9.48
C SER A 147 -13.74 26.81 -8.94
N ILE A 148 -14.08 26.40 -7.71
CA ILE A 148 -15.34 26.78 -7.06
C ILE A 148 -15.39 28.29 -6.80
N VAL A 149 -14.29 28.89 -6.36
CA VAL A 149 -14.20 30.34 -6.12
C VAL A 149 -14.37 31.11 -7.43
N GLU A 150 -13.74 30.67 -8.51
CA GLU A 150 -13.90 31.26 -9.85
C GLU A 150 -15.34 31.17 -10.33
N ALA A 151 -15.96 29.99 -10.24
CA ALA A 151 -17.36 29.80 -10.61
C ALA A 151 -18.32 30.70 -9.80
N TYR A 152 -18.05 30.89 -8.52
CA TYR A 152 -18.83 31.79 -7.67
C TYR A 152 -18.68 33.26 -8.09
N SER A 153 -17.47 33.68 -8.44
CA SER A 153 -17.20 35.02 -8.97
C SER A 153 -17.93 35.27 -10.29
N GLU A 154 -17.89 34.30 -11.21
CA GLU A 154 -18.62 34.38 -12.48
C GLU A 154 -20.14 34.46 -12.27
N LEU A 155 -20.69 33.67 -11.35
CA LEU A 155 -22.11 33.74 -10.99
C LEU A 155 -22.49 35.13 -10.45
N GLU A 156 -21.64 35.71 -9.59
CA GLU A 156 -21.87 37.05 -9.06
C GLU A 156 -21.79 38.13 -10.16
N ASN A 157 -20.90 37.95 -11.15
CA ASN A 157 -20.83 38.83 -12.33
C ASN A 157 -22.10 38.73 -13.19
N VAL A 158 -22.59 37.51 -13.43
CA VAL A 158 -23.87 37.28 -14.14
C VAL A 158 -25.04 37.91 -13.38
N LYS A 159 -25.08 37.75 -12.05
CA LYS A 159 -26.10 38.39 -11.20
C LYS A 159 -26.05 39.91 -11.28
N LYS A 160 -24.85 40.51 -11.24
CA LYS A 160 -24.67 41.96 -11.43
C LYS A 160 -25.09 42.43 -12.83
N LEU A 161 -24.81 41.64 -13.86
CA LEU A 161 -25.22 41.93 -15.23
C LEU A 161 -26.74 41.87 -15.37
N TYR A 162 -27.37 40.80 -14.87
CA TYR A 162 -28.82 40.66 -14.83
C TYR A 162 -29.48 41.83 -14.09
N ASN A 163 -28.97 42.20 -12.91
CA ASN A 163 -29.49 43.35 -12.17
C ASN A 163 -29.36 44.65 -12.98
N ARG A 164 -28.23 44.88 -13.65
CA ARG A 164 -28.07 46.05 -14.55
C ARG A 164 -29.06 46.02 -15.72
N MET A 165 -29.23 44.87 -16.37
CA MET A 165 -30.17 44.72 -17.49
C MET A 165 -31.63 44.89 -17.05
N SER A 166 -31.98 44.38 -15.87
CA SER A 166 -33.32 44.55 -15.29
C SER A 166 -33.62 46.01 -14.92
N MET A 167 -32.59 46.78 -14.57
CA MET A 167 -32.70 48.22 -14.28
C MET A 167 -32.68 49.08 -15.55
N SER A 168 -32.07 48.62 -16.65
CA SER A 168 -32.14 49.29 -17.96
C SER A 168 -33.44 49.01 -18.72
N GLY A 169 -34.24 48.03 -18.28
CA GLY A 169 -35.58 47.78 -18.83
C GLY A 169 -36.64 48.83 -18.46
N GLY A 170 -36.28 49.87 -17.71
CA GLY A 170 -37.17 50.97 -17.33
C GLY A 170 -36.88 52.32 -18.01
N ALA A 171 -35.94 52.39 -18.96
CA ALA A 171 -35.42 53.67 -19.45
C ALA A 171 -35.40 53.84 -20.99
N ASP A 172 -36.14 53.04 -21.76
CA ASP A 172 -36.18 53.13 -23.24
C ASP A 172 -37.62 53.12 -23.82
N ASP A 173 -38.60 53.59 -23.04
CA ASP A 173 -39.99 53.70 -23.52
C ASP A 173 -40.14 54.81 -24.59
N GLU A 174 -39.32 55.87 -24.55
CA GLU A 174 -39.36 56.96 -25.52
C GLU A 174 -38.84 56.56 -26.90
N ASP A 175 -37.71 55.85 -26.99
CA ASP A 175 -37.14 55.40 -28.27
C ASP A 175 -37.99 54.31 -28.92
N HIS A 176 -38.63 53.43 -28.13
CA HIS A 176 -39.57 52.45 -28.64
C HIS A 176 -40.86 53.10 -29.15
N ASN A 177 -41.41 54.09 -28.43
CA ASN A 177 -42.57 54.84 -28.91
C ASN A 177 -42.25 55.63 -30.18
N ALA A 178 -41.09 56.29 -30.26
CA ALA A 178 -40.68 57.02 -31.46
C ALA A 178 -40.59 56.13 -32.70
N LEU A 179 -40.12 54.88 -32.54
CA LEU A 179 -40.12 53.88 -33.62
C LEU A 179 -41.53 53.44 -34.04
N LEU A 180 -42.44 53.28 -33.08
CA LEU A 180 -43.84 52.93 -33.36
C LEU A 180 -44.58 54.08 -34.06
N GLU A 181 -44.42 55.32 -33.58
CA GLU A 181 -44.97 56.52 -34.20
C GLU A 181 -44.43 56.69 -35.64
N TYR A 182 -43.12 56.51 -35.84
CA TYR A 182 -42.53 56.57 -37.18
C TYR A 182 -43.11 55.52 -38.12
N ARG A 183 -43.31 54.28 -37.63
CA ARG A 183 -43.93 53.19 -38.40
C ARG A 183 -45.38 53.53 -38.78
N GLU A 184 -46.14 54.11 -37.86
CA GLU A 184 -47.54 54.47 -38.08
C GLU A 184 -47.67 55.63 -39.09
N ILE A 185 -46.84 56.67 -38.95
CA ILE A 185 -46.76 57.78 -39.90
C ILE A 185 -46.43 57.26 -41.30
N ARG A 186 -45.42 56.38 -41.42
CA ARG A 186 -45.02 55.80 -42.71
C ARG A 186 -46.15 54.99 -43.34
N SER A 187 -46.88 54.19 -42.55
CA SER A 187 -48.03 53.43 -43.04
C SER A 187 -49.16 54.34 -43.52
N SER A 188 -49.46 55.40 -42.77
CA SER A 188 -50.46 56.40 -43.15
C SER A 188 -50.07 57.13 -44.44
N LEU A 189 -48.79 57.45 -44.62
CA LEU A 189 -48.28 58.11 -45.83
C LEU A 189 -48.43 57.24 -47.06
N VAL A 190 -48.03 55.96 -46.97
CA VAL A 190 -48.18 54.99 -48.07
C VAL A 190 -49.64 54.77 -48.43
N LYS A 191 -50.52 54.69 -47.42
CA LYS A 191 -51.96 54.54 -47.65
C LYS A 191 -52.56 55.76 -48.34
N LYS A 192 -52.17 56.96 -47.90
CA LYS A 192 -52.61 58.22 -48.52
C LYS A 192 -52.10 58.34 -49.96
N GLU A 193 -50.83 58.01 -50.21
CA GLU A 193 -50.25 58.03 -51.55
C GLU A 193 -50.94 57.04 -52.48
N ARG A 194 -51.24 55.82 -51.99
CA ARG A 194 -52.07 54.86 -52.72
C ARG A 194 -53.45 55.42 -53.05
N ASP A 195 -54.13 56.02 -52.08
CA ASP A 195 -55.47 56.56 -52.26
C ASP A 195 -55.49 57.76 -53.23
N ASP A 196 -54.47 58.62 -53.17
CA ASP A 196 -54.28 59.72 -54.11
C ASP A 196 -54.02 59.20 -55.54
N LEU A 197 -53.20 58.16 -55.70
CA LEU A 197 -52.97 57.50 -56.99
C LEU A 197 -54.24 56.86 -57.54
N LEU A 198 -55.03 56.18 -56.70
CA LEU A 198 -56.33 55.62 -57.09
C LEU A 198 -57.34 56.70 -57.48
N ARG A 199 -57.28 57.87 -56.85
CA ARG A 199 -58.16 59.02 -57.17
C ARG A 199 -57.78 59.72 -58.47
N ILE A 200 -56.49 59.72 -58.83
CA ILE A 200 -55.98 60.31 -60.08
C ILE A 200 -56.07 59.30 -61.23
N ALA A 201 -56.11 58.01 -60.95
CA ALA A 201 -56.28 56.98 -61.97
C ALA A 201 -57.65 57.10 -62.65
N SER A 202 -57.65 57.38 -63.96
CA SER A 202 -58.85 57.29 -64.80
C SER A 202 -59.34 55.85 -64.88
N GLU A 203 -60.66 55.65 -65.04
CA GLU A 203 -61.29 54.32 -65.14
C GLU A 203 -60.60 53.38 -66.16
N GLU A 204 -59.99 53.94 -67.22
CA GLU A 204 -59.22 53.20 -68.22
C GLU A 204 -57.93 52.54 -67.68
N VAL A 205 -57.25 53.16 -66.70
CA VAL A 205 -56.01 52.60 -66.12
C VAL A 205 -56.31 51.46 -65.15
N LEU A 206 -57.40 51.59 -64.36
CA LEU A 206 -57.88 50.54 -63.46
C LEU A 206 -58.39 49.31 -64.23
N ALA A 207 -59.05 49.51 -65.37
CA ALA A 207 -59.47 48.42 -66.25
C ALA A 207 -58.30 47.66 -66.90
N MET A 208 -57.17 48.34 -67.18
CA MET A 208 -55.96 47.68 -67.68
C MET A 208 -55.23 46.85 -66.61
N MET A 209 -55.21 47.29 -65.35
CA MET A 209 -54.58 46.53 -64.26
C MET A 209 -55.32 45.23 -63.93
N ASN A 210 -56.65 45.22 -63.97
CA ASN A 210 -57.44 43.99 -63.77
C ASN A 210 -57.28 42.98 -64.93
N LYS A 211 -57.07 43.44 -66.16
CA LYS A 211 -56.80 42.56 -67.31
C LYS A 211 -55.41 41.90 -67.28
N CYS A 212 -54.45 42.49 -66.57
CA CYS A 212 -53.12 41.88 -66.38
C CYS A 212 -53.04 40.91 -65.20
N ALA A 213 -54.07 40.86 -64.33
CA ALA A 213 -54.14 39.90 -63.21
C ALA A 213 -54.85 38.58 -63.56
N GLU A 214 -55.52 38.51 -64.72
CA GLU A 214 -56.21 37.30 -65.23
C GLU A 214 -55.46 36.58 -66.37
N LYS A 215 -54.13 36.75 -66.46
CA LYS A 215 -53.20 35.91 -67.24
C LYS A 215 -51.93 35.64 -66.44
#